data_AF-J4VRM3-F1
#
_entry.id   AF-J4VRM3-F1
#
_cell.length_a   1.000
_cell.length_b   1.000
_cell.length_c   1.000
_cell.angle_alpha   90.00
_cell.angle_beta   90.00
_cell.angle_gamma   90.00
#
_symmetry.space_group_name_H-M   'P 1'
#
loop_
_entity.id
_entity.type
_entity.pdbx_description
1 polymer ?
#
loop_
_entity_poly.entity_id
_entity_poly.type
_entity_poly.pdbx_seq_one_letter_code
_entity_poly.pdbx_strand_id
1 'polypeptide(L)'
;MDKRGYVSTVAADGRPLIIYYIHEDKKRVNAIRSEVRVLQEFAAAWTKGELDVNGKPPFQDAQTCDRIVVTGGDHVSTNTPQEARHLTISPASEASWAAGWARSGIHVYSIDNQLAMGYRGWRRASNSRNRFQGGMIKQHLQEAMSNALVITEEAGEQEKP
;
A
#
# COMPACT_ATOMS: atom_id res chain seq x y z
N MET A 1 0.95 -7.48 -16.80
CA MET A 1 0.06 -6.34 -16.48
C MET A 1 0.92 -5.20 -15.95
N ASP A 2 1.36 -4.31 -16.84
CA ASP A 2 2.07 -3.07 -16.49
C ASP A 2 1.09 -1.95 -16.08
N LYS A 3 -0.19 -2.29 -15.93
CA LYS A 3 -1.27 -1.30 -15.87
C LYS A 3 -1.50 -0.84 -14.44
N ARG A 4 -1.70 0.47 -14.29
CA ARG A 4 -2.33 1.07 -13.12
C ARG A 4 -3.70 0.47 -12.91
N GLY A 5 -4.16 0.39 -11.67
CA GLY A 5 -5.46 -0.20 -11.37
C GLY A 5 -5.77 -0.16 -9.89
N TYR A 6 -6.89 -0.74 -9.51
CA TYR A 6 -7.29 -0.87 -8.12
C TYR A 6 -7.65 -2.30 -7.75
N VAL A 7 -7.48 -2.64 -6.48
CA VAL A 7 -7.98 -3.86 -5.86
C VAL A 7 -9.01 -3.44 -4.82
N SER A 8 -10.21 -4.02 -4.91
CA SER A 8 -11.20 -3.98 -3.83
C SER A 8 -11.03 -5.23 -2.98
N THR A 9 -10.85 -5.07 -1.67
CA THR A 9 -10.55 -6.16 -0.75
C THR A 9 -11.02 -5.82 0.67
N VAL A 10 -10.59 -6.61 1.65
CA VAL A 10 -10.81 -6.38 3.09
C VAL A 10 -9.48 -6.23 3.80
N ALA A 11 -9.36 -5.28 4.72
CA ALA A 11 -8.24 -5.20 5.65
C ALA A 11 -8.22 -6.42 6.58
N ALA A 12 -7.09 -6.67 7.25
CA ALA A 12 -6.94 -7.85 8.12
C ALA A 12 -7.86 -7.83 9.36
N ASP A 13 -8.47 -6.68 9.67
CA ASP A 13 -9.50 -6.52 10.71
C ASP A 13 -10.94 -6.66 10.17
N GLY A 14 -11.10 -7.02 8.89
CA GLY A 14 -12.39 -7.29 8.24
C GLY A 14 -13.07 -6.07 7.61
N ARG A 15 -12.53 -4.86 7.76
CA ARG A 15 -13.12 -3.66 7.14
C ARG A 15 -12.89 -3.63 5.63
N PRO A 16 -13.78 -3.02 4.83
CA PRO A 16 -13.52 -2.75 3.42
C PRO A 16 -12.23 -1.96 3.21
N LEU A 17 -11.47 -2.32 2.18
CA LEU A 17 -10.21 -1.66 1.81
C LEU A 17 -10.10 -1.56 0.29
N ILE A 18 -9.78 -0.37 -0.22
CA ILE A 18 -9.44 -0.18 -1.64
C ILE A 18 -7.98 0.22 -1.79
N ILE A 19 -7.24 -0.51 -2.62
CA ILE A 19 -5.82 -0.26 -2.89
C ILE A 19 -5.67 0.20 -4.33
N TYR A 20 -5.19 1.43 -4.53
CA TYR A 20 -4.89 2.02 -5.83
C TYR A 20 -3.41 1.90 -6.16
N TYR A 21 -3.10 1.33 -7.30
CA TYR A 21 -1.76 1.25 -7.85
C TYR A 21 -1.58 2.30 -8.94
N ILE A 22 -0.94 3.42 -8.61
CA ILE A 22 -0.77 4.55 -9.55
C ILE A 22 0.61 4.58 -10.22
N HIS A 23 1.50 3.68 -9.81
CA HIS A 23 2.79 3.44 -10.45
C HIS A 23 2.68 2.28 -11.45
N GLU A 24 3.49 2.33 -12.50
CA GLU A 24 3.68 1.20 -13.40
C GLU A 24 4.80 0.33 -12.85
N ASP A 25 4.55 -0.97 -12.69
CA ASP A 25 5.59 -1.94 -12.37
C ASP A 25 5.31 -3.24 -13.12
N LYS A 26 6.23 -3.60 -14.00
CA LYS A 26 6.14 -4.79 -14.84
C LYS A 26 6.26 -6.09 -14.05
N LYS A 27 6.90 -6.03 -12.87
CA LYS A 27 7.11 -7.18 -11.99
C LYS A 27 5.94 -7.41 -11.03
N ARG A 28 5.04 -6.42 -10.88
CA ARG A 28 3.91 -6.48 -9.96
C ARG A 28 2.95 -7.64 -10.23
N VAL A 29 2.82 -8.08 -11.48
CA VAL A 29 1.90 -9.18 -11.84
C VAL A 29 2.07 -10.40 -10.94
N ASN A 30 3.32 -10.76 -10.64
CA ASN A 30 3.65 -11.95 -9.88
C ASN A 30 3.67 -11.69 -8.36
N ALA A 31 3.66 -10.42 -7.94
CA ALA A 31 3.81 -10.01 -6.54
C ALA A 31 2.54 -9.37 -5.95
N ILE A 32 1.56 -8.99 -6.78
CA ILE A 32 0.39 -8.19 -6.35
C ILE A 32 -0.39 -8.86 -5.22
N ARG A 33 -0.47 -10.19 -5.20
CA ARG A 33 -1.14 -10.93 -4.14
C ARG A 33 -0.45 -10.73 -2.79
N SER A 34 0.87 -10.87 -2.77
CA SER A 34 1.70 -10.66 -1.58
C SER A 34 1.71 -9.19 -1.16
N GLU A 35 1.77 -8.25 -2.11
CA GLU A 35 1.64 -6.82 -1.82
C GLU A 35 0.29 -6.52 -1.15
N VAL A 36 -0.81 -7.01 -1.71
CA VAL A 36 -2.15 -6.82 -1.14
C VAL A 36 -2.21 -7.37 0.27
N ARG A 37 -1.72 -8.59 0.53
CA ARG A 37 -1.70 -9.16 1.89
C ARG A 37 -0.95 -8.29 2.89
N VAL A 38 0.25 -7.82 2.53
CA VAL A 38 1.03 -6.89 3.36
C VAL A 38 0.24 -5.61 3.64
N LEU A 39 -0.45 -5.07 2.64
CA LEU A 39 -1.24 -3.84 2.77
C LEU A 39 -2.55 -4.02 3.56
N GLN A 40 -3.16 -5.21 3.54
CA GLN A 40 -4.30 -5.56 4.39
C GLN A 40 -3.91 -5.56 5.87
N GLU A 41 -2.76 -6.16 6.21
CA GLU A 41 -2.21 -6.19 7.56
C GLU A 41 -1.79 -4.78 8.02
N PHE A 42 -1.10 -4.02 7.16
CA PHE A 42 -0.79 -2.62 7.42
C PHE A 42 -2.05 -1.78 7.71
N ALA A 43 -3.12 -1.90 6.92
CA ALA A 43 -4.34 -1.11 7.11
C ALA A 43 -4.99 -1.36 8.48
N ALA A 44 -4.96 -2.59 8.96
CA ALA A 44 -5.44 -2.96 10.29
C ALA A 44 -4.51 -2.40 11.39
N ALA A 45 -3.19 -2.58 11.26
CA ALA A 45 -2.20 -2.06 12.19
C ALA A 45 -2.28 -0.54 12.35
N TRP A 46 -2.33 0.18 11.23
CA TRP A 46 -2.51 1.64 11.21
C TRP A 46 -3.77 2.07 11.95
N THR A 47 -4.90 1.40 11.67
CA THR A 47 -6.19 1.74 12.26
C THR A 47 -6.24 1.47 13.77
N LYS A 48 -5.51 0.46 14.24
CA LYS A 48 -5.33 0.18 15.67
C LYS A 48 -4.41 1.16 16.38
N GLY A 49 -3.74 2.05 15.66
CA GLY A 49 -2.77 2.97 16.23
C GLY A 49 -1.41 2.32 16.53
N GLU A 50 -1.06 1.21 15.85
CA GLU A 50 0.23 0.56 16.06
C GLU A 50 1.38 1.50 15.75
N LEU A 51 2.41 1.46 16.59
CA LEU A 51 3.60 2.29 16.45
C LEU A 51 4.38 1.90 15.19
N ASP A 52 5.03 2.89 14.58
CA ASP A 52 5.99 2.69 13.50
C ASP A 52 7.25 1.98 14.04
N VAL A 53 8.14 1.54 13.14
CA VAL A 53 9.39 0.83 13.50
C VAL A 53 10.35 1.64 14.40
N ASN A 54 10.10 2.94 14.61
CA ASN A 54 10.85 3.79 15.52
C ASN A 54 10.05 4.14 16.79
N GLY A 55 8.95 3.44 17.07
CA GLY A 55 8.10 3.67 18.24
C GLY A 55 7.20 4.89 18.14
N LYS A 56 6.97 5.45 16.95
CA LYS A 56 6.12 6.64 16.77
C LYS A 56 4.68 6.22 16.42
N PRO A 57 3.65 6.79 17.07
CA PRO A 57 2.27 6.50 16.67
C PRO A 57 1.98 7.06 15.26
N PRO A 58 0.86 6.64 14.65
CA PRO A 58 0.27 7.37 13.53
C PRO A 58 0.09 8.86 13.86
N PHE A 59 -0.15 9.67 12.83
CA PHE A 59 -0.41 11.09 13.02
C PHE A 59 -1.52 11.33 14.05
N GLN A 60 -1.46 12.45 14.77
CA GLN A 60 -2.47 12.79 15.78
C GLN A 60 -3.90 12.83 15.20
N ASP A 61 -4.02 13.21 13.93
CA ASP A 61 -5.26 13.22 13.17
C ASP A 61 -5.33 12.05 12.16
N ALA A 62 -4.57 10.97 12.40
CA ALA A 62 -4.74 9.73 11.67
C ALA A 62 -6.14 9.18 11.94
N GLN A 63 -6.79 8.75 10.86
CA GLN A 63 -8.08 8.09 10.89
C GLN A 63 -7.89 6.65 10.44
N THR A 64 -9.00 5.91 10.34
CA THR A 64 -9.06 4.58 9.72
C THR A 64 -8.34 4.57 8.37
N CYS A 65 -7.67 3.47 8.07
CA CYS A 65 -7.10 3.25 6.74
C CYS A 65 -8.10 2.44 5.92
N ASP A 66 -8.87 3.12 5.10
CA ASP A 66 -9.91 2.53 4.23
C ASP A 66 -9.47 2.53 2.75
N ARG A 67 -8.50 3.37 2.41
CA ARG A 67 -7.91 3.48 1.09
C ARG A 67 -6.40 3.59 1.17
N ILE A 68 -5.71 2.96 0.24
CA ILE A 68 -4.24 3.04 0.11
C ILE A 68 -3.91 3.40 -1.33
N VAL A 69 -3.11 4.45 -1.54
CA VAL A 69 -2.52 4.73 -2.85
C VAL A 69 -1.06 4.30 -2.84
N VAL A 70 -0.72 3.27 -3.60
CA VAL A 70 0.65 2.75 -3.76
C VAL A 70 1.37 3.55 -4.82
N THR A 71 2.31 4.38 -4.38
CA THR A 71 3.09 5.30 -5.22
C THR A 71 4.45 4.73 -5.64
N GLY A 72 4.93 3.69 -4.97
CA GLY A 72 6.07 2.87 -5.39
C GLY A 72 5.90 1.42 -4.91
N GLY A 73 6.17 0.47 -5.80
CA GLY A 73 6.15 -0.97 -5.52
C GLY A 73 7.26 -1.40 -4.57
N ASP A 74 7.52 -2.70 -4.47
CA ASP A 74 8.54 -3.23 -3.55
C ASP A 74 9.97 -2.92 -4.04
N HIS A 75 10.62 -1.95 -3.39
CA HIS A 75 11.90 -1.41 -3.83
C HIS A 75 12.81 -0.98 -2.69
N VAL A 76 14.06 -0.70 -3.03
CA VAL A 76 14.99 0.05 -2.17
C VAL A 76 15.11 1.45 -2.76
N SER A 77 14.93 2.47 -1.93
CA SER A 77 15.05 3.87 -2.34
C SER A 77 16.47 4.18 -2.79
N THR A 78 16.61 4.83 -3.94
CA THR A 78 17.92 5.29 -4.44
C THR A 78 18.55 6.36 -3.55
N ASN A 79 17.72 7.13 -2.84
CA ASN A 79 18.17 8.21 -1.97
C ASN A 79 18.55 7.70 -0.56
N THR A 80 18.04 6.52 -0.19
CA THR A 80 18.29 5.87 1.10
C THR A 80 18.61 4.39 0.89
N PRO A 81 19.73 4.04 0.23
CA PRO A 81 20.00 2.66 -0.19
C PRO A 81 20.28 1.70 0.97
N GLN A 82 20.54 2.21 2.18
CA GLN A 82 20.64 1.42 3.41
C GLN A 82 19.28 1.07 4.01
N GLU A 83 18.20 1.67 3.50
CA GLU A 83 16.87 1.38 3.98
C GLU A 83 16.41 -0.01 3.51
N ALA A 84 15.76 -0.75 4.41
CA ALA A 84 15.09 -1.99 4.09
C ALA A 84 14.13 -1.82 2.91
N ARG A 85 13.93 -2.90 2.16
CA ARG A 85 13.03 -2.93 1.02
C ARG A 85 11.60 -2.65 1.47
N HIS A 86 10.88 -1.80 0.74
CA HIS A 86 9.57 -1.31 1.17
C HIS A 86 8.65 -0.97 0.01
N LEU A 87 7.36 -0.94 0.32
CA LEU A 87 6.32 -0.27 -0.47
C LEU A 87 6.23 1.18 -0.04
N THR A 88 6.08 2.11 -0.99
CA THR A 88 5.77 3.51 -0.68
C THR A 88 4.31 3.77 -0.95
N ILE A 89 3.59 4.19 0.08
CA ILE A 89 2.15 4.33 0.04
C ILE A 89 1.67 5.66 0.60
N SER A 90 0.39 5.92 0.35
CA SER A 90 -0.37 7.03 0.89
C SER A 90 -1.72 6.54 1.45
N PRO A 91 -1.84 6.31 2.77
CA PRO A 91 -3.09 5.86 3.38
C PRO A 91 -4.09 7.00 3.58
N ALA A 92 -5.37 6.68 3.45
CA ALA A 92 -6.49 7.60 3.63
C ALA A 92 -7.67 6.88 4.29
N SER A 93 -8.39 7.62 5.14
CA SER A 93 -9.77 7.28 5.49
C SER A 93 -10.73 7.70 4.38
N GLU A 94 -11.95 7.17 4.41
CA GLU A 94 -13.01 7.62 3.50
C GLU A 94 -13.23 9.14 3.58
N ALA A 95 -13.23 9.72 4.79
CA ALA A 95 -13.43 11.15 4.99
C ALA A 95 -12.27 11.98 4.41
N SER A 96 -11.01 11.59 4.65
CA SER A 96 -9.85 12.29 4.07
C SER A 96 -9.82 12.18 2.55
N TRP A 97 -10.19 11.01 2.02
CA TRP A 97 -10.29 10.76 0.59
C TRP A 97 -11.35 11.65 -0.07
N ALA A 98 -12.55 11.72 0.51
CA ALA A 98 -13.62 12.60 0.05
C ALA A 98 -13.23 14.08 0.11
N ALA A 99 -12.41 14.47 1.10
CA ALA A 99 -11.82 15.80 1.20
C ALA A 99 -10.63 16.03 0.24
N GLY A 100 -10.28 15.05 -0.59
CA GLY A 100 -9.26 15.16 -1.64
C GLY A 100 -7.82 15.05 -1.13
N TRP A 101 -7.57 14.33 -0.04
CA TRP A 101 -6.20 14.13 0.46
C TRP A 101 -5.95 12.76 1.11
N ALA A 102 -4.68 12.35 1.10
CA ALA A 102 -4.16 11.18 1.82
C ALA A 102 -2.89 11.55 2.60
N ARG A 103 -2.47 10.72 3.55
CA ARG A 103 -1.11 10.83 4.14
C ARG A 103 -0.08 10.41 3.11
N SER A 104 1.10 11.03 3.11
CA SER A 104 2.13 10.74 2.10
C SER A 104 3.39 10.15 2.73
N GLY A 105 4.15 9.39 1.93
CA GLY A 105 5.49 8.96 2.30
C GLY A 105 5.48 8.01 3.49
N ILE A 106 4.56 7.04 3.47
CA ILE A 106 4.56 5.93 4.42
C ILE A 106 5.28 4.77 3.75
N HIS A 107 6.31 4.24 4.41
CA HIS A 107 7.04 3.08 3.94
C HIS A 107 6.51 1.85 4.70
N VAL A 108 6.10 0.82 3.98
CA VAL A 108 5.60 -0.43 4.55
C VAL A 108 6.61 -1.53 4.27
N TYR A 109 7.02 -2.24 5.31
CA TYR A 109 8.04 -3.27 5.24
C TYR A 109 7.44 -4.67 5.37
N SER A 110 8.01 -5.59 4.61
CA SER A 110 7.76 -7.02 4.71
C SER A 110 8.78 -7.71 5.62
N ILE A 111 8.41 -8.89 6.11
CA ILE A 111 9.32 -9.76 6.86
C ILE A 111 10.47 -10.19 5.93
N ASP A 112 11.71 -10.13 6.42
CA ASP A 112 12.92 -10.49 5.68
C ASP A 112 13.08 -9.84 4.29
N ASN A 113 12.48 -8.67 4.08
CA ASN A 113 12.42 -7.97 2.79
C ASN A 113 11.74 -8.79 1.68
N GLN A 114 10.84 -9.71 2.04
CA GLN A 114 10.11 -10.58 1.13
C GLN A 114 8.62 -10.44 1.34
N LEU A 115 7.91 -9.86 0.36
CA LEU A 115 6.45 -9.67 0.43
C LEU A 115 5.68 -10.96 0.77
N ALA A 116 6.16 -12.11 0.27
CA ALA A 116 5.53 -13.41 0.51
C ALA A 116 5.53 -13.82 1.99
N MET A 117 6.45 -13.28 2.80
CA MET A 117 6.57 -13.58 4.23
C MET A 117 5.59 -12.77 5.09
N GLY A 118 4.90 -11.77 4.53
CA GLY A 118 3.90 -10.97 5.22
C GLY A 118 4.42 -9.64 5.75
N TYR A 119 3.58 -8.94 6.52
CA TYR A 119 3.83 -7.59 7.02
C TYR A 119 4.71 -7.61 8.27
N ARG A 120 5.68 -6.68 8.33
CA ARG A 120 6.59 -6.51 9.47
C ARG A 120 6.31 -5.25 10.28
N GLY A 121 5.97 -4.15 9.59
CA GLY A 121 5.86 -2.84 10.21
C GLY A 121 5.86 -1.72 9.17
N TRP A 122 5.76 -0.49 9.65
CA TRP A 122 5.74 0.70 8.80
C TRP A 122 6.64 1.81 9.37
N ARG A 123 6.99 2.78 8.53
CA ARG A 123 7.71 4.00 8.93
C ARG A 123 7.10 5.22 8.31
N ARG A 124 7.02 6.29 9.09
CA ARG A 124 6.74 7.62 8.57
C ARG A 124 8.00 8.22 7.95
N ALA A 125 8.06 8.29 6.62
CA ALA A 125 9.15 8.97 5.91
C ALA A 125 8.84 10.46 5.63
N SER A 126 7.57 10.87 5.63
CA SER A 126 7.15 12.27 5.48
C SER A 126 6.05 12.63 6.48
N ASN A 127 5.95 13.92 6.82
CA ASN A 127 4.85 14.46 7.63
C ASN A 127 3.72 15.09 6.79
N SER A 128 3.83 15.01 5.46
CA SER A 128 2.96 15.76 4.54
C SER A 128 1.65 15.03 4.22
N ARG A 129 0.65 15.83 3.84
CA ARG A 129 -0.55 15.35 3.15
C ARG A 129 -0.31 15.42 1.64
N ASN A 130 -0.73 14.40 0.91
CA ASN A 130 -0.77 14.40 -0.54
C ASN A 130 -2.19 14.75 -1.00
N ARG A 131 -2.33 15.80 -1.81
CA ARG A 131 -3.61 16.18 -2.45
C ARG A 131 -3.74 15.66 -3.88
N PHE A 132 -2.71 14.95 -4.37
CA PHE A 132 -2.64 14.41 -5.73
C PHE A 132 -2.95 15.48 -6.80
N GLN A 133 -2.50 16.73 -6.58
CA GLN A 133 -2.89 17.87 -7.43
C GLN A 133 -2.11 17.96 -8.74
N GLY A 134 -0.94 17.32 -8.84
CA GLY A 134 -0.14 17.30 -10.06
C GLY A 134 -0.89 16.62 -11.20
N GLY A 135 -0.89 17.22 -12.40
CA GLY A 135 -1.67 16.73 -13.55
C GLY A 135 -1.44 15.25 -13.88
N MET A 136 -0.17 14.84 -13.91
CA MET A 136 0.21 13.44 -14.14
C MET A 136 -0.31 12.50 -13.04
N ILE A 137 -0.22 12.90 -11.78
CA ILE A 137 -0.69 12.08 -10.65
C ILE A 137 -2.23 11.95 -10.69
N LYS A 138 -2.96 13.01 -11.04
CA LYS A 138 -4.42 12.95 -11.25
C LYS A 138 -4.77 11.95 -12.34
N GLN A 139 -4.09 12.03 -13.49
CA GLN A 139 -4.31 11.10 -14.60
C GLN A 139 -4.04 9.66 -14.16
N HIS A 140 -2.90 9.39 -13.51
CA HIS A 140 -2.56 8.06 -13.03
C HIS A 140 -3.59 7.50 -12.04
N LEU A 141 -4.12 8.35 -11.17
CA LEU A 141 -5.16 7.94 -10.23
C LEU A 141 -6.49 7.66 -10.93
N GLN A 142 -6.90 8.48 -11.91
CA GLN A 142 -8.10 8.24 -12.72
C GLN A 142 -8.01 6.93 -13.50
N GLU A 143 -6.85 6.65 -14.11
CA GLU A 143 -6.55 5.38 -14.78
C GLU A 143 -6.65 4.22 -13.79
N ALA A 144 -6.05 4.36 -12.60
CA ALA A 144 -6.11 3.34 -11.57
C ALA A 144 -7.55 3.06 -11.11
N MET A 145 -8.36 4.09 -10.88
CA MET A 145 -9.76 3.97 -10.46
C MET A 145 -10.66 3.31 -11.52
N SER A 146 -10.26 3.36 -12.80
CA SER A 146 -11.05 2.83 -13.91
C SER A 146 -10.69 1.38 -14.28
N ASN A 147 -9.68 0.79 -13.63
CA ASN A 147 -9.17 -0.54 -13.98
C ASN A 147 -9.10 -1.45 -12.76
N ALA A 148 -10.14 -2.28 -12.56
CA ALA A 148 -10.13 -3.30 -11.52
C ALA A 148 -9.09 -4.38 -11.84
N LEU A 149 -8.16 -4.61 -10.91
CA LEU A 149 -7.15 -5.65 -11.02
C LEU A 149 -7.70 -6.95 -10.44
N VAL A 150 -7.70 -8.00 -11.25
CA VAL A 150 -8.10 -9.34 -10.83
C VAL A 150 -6.90 -10.01 -10.16
N ILE A 151 -7.04 -10.40 -8.90
CA ILE A 151 -6.05 -11.24 -8.21
C ILE A 151 -6.47 -12.68 -8.46
N THR A 152 -5.84 -13.34 -9.42
CA THR A 152 -6.09 -14.77 -9.67
C THR A 152 -5.43 -15.62 -8.59
N GLU A 153 -6.12 -16.66 -8.13
CA GLU A 153 -5.47 -17.69 -7.33
C GLU A 153 -4.52 -18.47 -8.23
N GLU A 154 -3.22 -18.45 -7.94
CA GLU A 154 -2.33 -19.47 -8.51
C GLU A 154 -2.75 -20.83 -7.92
N ALA A 155 -3.04 -21.77 -8.82
CA ALA A 155 -3.34 -23.16 -8.49
C ALA A 155 -2.21 -23.73 -7.62
N GLY A 156 -2.58 -24.34 -6.49
CA GLY A 156 -1.64 -24.95 -5.57
C GLY A 156 -0.72 -25.94 -6.28
N GLU A 157 0.59 -25.78 -6.08
CA GLU A 157 1.52 -26.87 -6.27
C GLU A 157 1.31 -27.89 -5.14
N GLN A 158 0.48 -28.87 -5.48
CA GLN A 158 0.57 -30.29 -5.16
C GLN A 158 1.27 -30.69 -3.84
N GLU A 159 0.46 -31.20 -2.92
CA GLU A 159 0.88 -32.26 -2.00
C GLU A 159 1.63 -33.33 -2.78
N LYS A 160 2.89 -33.58 -2.40
CA LYS A 160 3.60 -34.79 -2.81
C LYS A 160 3.21 -35.94 -1.87
N PRO A 161 3.04 -37.16 -2.41
CA PRO A 161 2.65 -38.35 -1.64
C PRO A 161 3.69 -38.75 -0.61
#